data_AF-A0A8J8JP81-F1
#
_entry.id   AF-A0A8J8JP81-F1
#
_cell.length_a   1.000
_cell.length_b   1.000
_cell.length_c   1.000
_cell.angle_alpha   90.00
_cell.angle_beta   90.00
_cell.angle_gamma   90.00
#
_symmetry.space_group_name_H-M   'P 1'
#
loop_
_entity.id
_entity.type
_entity.pdbx_description
1 polymer ?
#
loop_
_entity_poly.entity_id
_entity_poly.type
_entity_poly.pdbx_seq_one_letter_code
_entity_poly.pdbx_strand_id
1 'polypeptide(L)'
;GAPKIRAMEIIEEMEKSRRGIYAGGVGYFDFSGNLDFAISIRTMFTVGNKAYFQAGAGIVADSVPEAEFVETENKLGALVTTATATAENESACDR
;
A
#
# COMPACT_ATOMS: atom_id res chain seq x y z
N GLY A 1 -3.18 12.51 -6.95
CA GLY A 1 -2.39 13.59 -7.57
C GLY A 1 -3.20 14.86 -7.67
N ALA A 2 -2.76 15.80 -8.50
CA ALA A 2 -3.41 17.07 -8.75
C ALA A 2 -3.45 17.38 -10.26
N PRO A 3 -4.58 17.84 -10.83
CA PRO A 3 -5.92 17.93 -10.22
C PRO A 3 -6.48 16.55 -9.81
N LYS A 4 -7.17 16.45 -8.66
CA LYS A 4 -7.50 15.17 -8.01
C LYS A 4 -8.28 14.21 -8.91
N ILE A 5 -9.36 14.68 -9.54
CA ILE A 5 -10.22 13.85 -10.40
C ILE A 5 -9.42 13.32 -11.59
N ARG A 6 -8.72 14.21 -12.31
CA ARG A 6 -7.92 13.81 -13.46
C ARG A 6 -6.82 12.81 -13.10
N ALA A 7 -6.16 13.01 -11.96
CA ALA A 7 -5.17 12.05 -11.49
C ALA A 7 -5.77 10.67 -11.19
N MET A 8 -6.99 10.60 -10.64
CA MET A 8 -7.67 9.31 -10.39
C MET A 8 -8.06 8.61 -11.70
N GLU A 9 -8.50 9.35 -12.72
CA GLU A 9 -8.80 8.80 -14.04
C GLU A 9 -7.57 8.16 -14.68
N ILE A 10 -6.43 8.87 -14.69
CA ILE A 10 -5.16 8.34 -15.24
C ILE A 10 -4.72 7.08 -14.48
N ILE A 11 -4.85 7.08 -13.15
CA ILE A 11 -4.54 5.91 -12.33
C ILE A 11 -5.41 4.71 -12.73
N GLU A 12 -6.72 4.92 -12.91
CA GLU A 12 -7.65 3.87 -13.31
C GLU A 12 -7.36 3.34 -14.72
N GLU A 13 -6.95 4.20 -15.65
CA GLU A 13 -6.54 3.81 -17.01
C GLU A 13 -5.25 2.97 -17.02
N MET A 14 -4.33 3.22 -16.08
CA MET A 14 -3.01 2.61 -16.06
C MET A 14 -2.90 1.36 -15.17
N GLU A 15 -3.66 1.26 -14.08
CA GLU A 15 -3.56 0.14 -13.13
C GLU A 15 -4.34 -1.08 -13.61
N LYS A 16 -3.76 -2.28 -13.44
CA LYS A 16 -4.35 -3.54 -13.91
C LYS A 16 -5.55 -4.00 -13.08
N SER A 17 -5.72 -3.45 -11.88
CA SER A 17 -6.70 -3.89 -10.90
C SER A 17 -7.10 -2.73 -9.98
N ARG A 18 -8.30 -2.82 -9.41
CA ARG A 18 -8.75 -1.89 -8.35
C ARG A 18 -7.79 -1.95 -7.15
N ARG A 19 -7.53 -0.80 -6.53
CA ARG A 19 -6.63 -0.64 -5.37
C ARG A 19 -7.13 -1.31 -4.08
N GLY A 20 -8.42 -1.64 -3.99
CA GLY A 20 -9.00 -2.20 -2.78
C GLY A 20 -8.80 -1.26 -1.59
N ILE A 21 -8.17 -1.74 -0.53
CA ILE A 21 -7.89 -0.92 0.65
C ILE A 21 -6.73 0.06 0.45
N TYR A 22 -5.86 -0.12 -0.55
CA TYR A 22 -4.64 0.69 -0.70
C TYR A 22 -4.97 2.17 -0.98
N ALA A 23 -4.32 3.07 -0.24
CA ALA A 23 -4.57 4.52 -0.29
C ALA A 23 -6.02 4.94 0.04
N GLY A 24 -6.79 4.05 0.69
CA GLY A 24 -8.07 4.35 1.34
C GLY A 24 -7.89 4.95 2.74
N GLY A 25 -8.93 4.86 3.56
CA GLY A 25 -8.90 5.32 4.96
C GLY A 25 -9.26 4.18 5.92
N VAL A 26 -8.47 4.01 6.98
CA VAL A 26 -8.73 3.08 8.08
C VAL A 26 -8.77 3.89 9.36
N GLY A 27 -9.82 3.71 10.16
CA GLY A 27 -10.06 4.57 11.30
C GLY A 27 -11.30 4.20 12.07
N TYR A 28 -11.71 5.08 12.97
CA TYR A 28 -12.94 4.94 13.73
C TYR A 28 -13.75 6.23 13.70
N PHE A 29 -15.04 6.07 13.97
CA PHE A 29 -15.93 7.15 14.38
C PHE A 29 -16.66 6.68 15.64
N ASP A 30 -16.90 7.59 16.59
CA ASP A 30 -17.59 7.26 17.83
C ASP A 30 -18.94 7.98 17.97
N PHE A 31 -19.73 7.56 18.97
CA PHE A 31 -21.04 8.17 19.25
C PHE A 31 -20.97 9.58 19.83
N SER A 32 -19.78 10.01 20.25
CA SER A 32 -19.53 11.39 20.70
C SER A 32 -19.25 12.34 19.53
N GLY A 33 -19.14 11.81 18.31
CA GLY A 33 -18.85 12.57 17.10
C GLY A 33 -17.36 12.71 16.78
N ASN A 34 -16.48 11.99 17.49
CA ASN A 34 -15.06 11.98 17.15
C ASN A 34 -14.81 11.09 15.93
N LEU A 35 -13.81 11.47 15.15
CA LEU A 35 -13.38 10.79 13.94
C LEU A 35 -11.86 10.85 13.82
N ASP A 36 -11.24 9.70 13.62
CA ASP A 36 -9.80 9.60 13.36
C ASP A 36 -9.54 8.52 12.30
N PHE A 37 -8.82 8.89 11.24
CA PHE A 37 -8.53 8.04 10.09
C PHE A 37 -7.09 8.21 9.64
N ALA A 38 -6.43 7.09 9.41
CA ALA A 38 -5.14 7.01 8.74
C ALA A 38 -5.31 6.56 7.29
N ILE A 39 -4.42 7.05 6.42
CA ILE A 39 -4.33 6.55 5.06
C ILE A 39 -3.67 5.17 5.10
N SER A 40 -4.28 4.18 4.46
CA SER A 40 -3.77 2.81 4.35
C SER A 40 -2.63 2.69 3.32
N ILE A 41 -1.49 3.29 3.69
CA ILE A 41 -0.18 3.13 3.04
C ILE A 41 0.76 2.40 3.99
N ARG A 42 1.79 1.73 3.45
CA ARG A 42 2.66 0.82 4.24
C ARG A 42 1.83 -0.17 5.07
N THR A 43 0.76 -0.66 4.48
CA THR A 43 -0.18 -1.60 5.09
C THR A 43 -0.09 -2.94 4.36
N MET A 44 -0.07 -4.03 5.12
CA MET A 44 -0.22 -5.38 4.61
C MET A 44 -1.63 -5.88 4.95
N PHE A 45 -2.31 -6.51 3.99
CA PHE A 45 -3.58 -7.18 4.24
C PHE A 45 -3.55 -8.60 3.69
N THR A 46 -4.29 -9.49 4.34
CA THR A 46 -4.30 -10.91 4.01
C THR A 46 -5.70 -11.33 3.55
N VAL A 47 -5.74 -12.17 2.53
CA VAL A 47 -6.96 -12.82 2.05
C VAL A 47 -6.65 -14.31 1.88
N GLY A 48 -7.20 -15.13 2.77
CA GLY A 48 -6.79 -16.54 2.89
C GLY A 48 -5.29 -16.64 3.18
N ASN A 49 -4.58 -17.46 2.41
CA ASN A 49 -3.14 -17.71 2.59
C ASN A 49 -2.26 -16.77 1.73
N LYS A 50 -2.77 -15.61 1.32
CA LYS A 50 -2.02 -14.63 0.53
C LYS A 50 -1.96 -13.29 1.25
N ALA A 51 -0.75 -12.76 1.41
CA ALA A 51 -0.50 -11.41 1.85
C ALA A 51 -0.35 -10.48 0.63
N TYR A 52 -0.93 -9.30 0.73
CA TYR A 52 -0.88 -8.24 -0.28
C TYR A 52 -0.36 -6.97 0.36
N PHE A 53 0.57 -6.32 -0.32
CA PHE A 53 1.12 -5.02 0.03
C PHE A 53 1.33 -4.24 -1.26
N GLN A 54 1.05 -2.95 -1.22
CA GLN A 54 1.13 -2.08 -2.39
C GLN A 54 1.84 -0.78 -1.99
N ALA A 55 2.64 -0.25 -2.92
CA ALA A 55 3.27 1.05 -2.82
C ALA A 55 3.20 1.75 -4.17
N GLY A 56 3.46 3.05 -4.15
CA GLY A 56 3.51 3.91 -5.31
C GLY A 56 4.35 5.14 -5.02
N ALA A 57 4.65 5.89 -6.06
CA ALA A 57 5.43 7.11 -6.00
C ALA A 57 4.66 8.28 -6.62
N GLY A 58 5.09 9.50 -6.28
CA GLY A 58 4.45 10.72 -6.78
C GLY A 58 5.14 11.21 -8.04
N ILE A 59 4.56 10.95 -9.21
CA ILE A 59 5.18 11.35 -10.49
C ILE A 59 4.99 12.85 -10.75
N VAL A 60 6.09 13.54 -11.02
CA VAL A 60 6.15 14.94 -11.45
C VAL A 60 6.91 15.05 -12.78
N ALA A 61 6.95 16.26 -13.37
CA ALA A 61 7.57 16.47 -14.69
C ALA A 61 9.05 16.05 -14.75
N ASP A 62 9.78 16.22 -13.64
CA ASP A 62 11.21 15.95 -13.55
C ASP A 62 11.51 14.57 -12.94
N SER A 63 10.49 13.72 -12.76
CA SER A 63 10.66 12.37 -12.20
C SER A 63 11.52 11.50 -13.11
N VAL A 64 12.42 10.72 -12.50
CA VAL A 64 13.25 9.73 -13.19
C VAL A 64 12.65 8.34 -12.96
N PRO A 65 12.17 7.62 -14.00
CA PRO A 65 11.42 6.37 -13.83
C PRO A 65 12.10 5.34 -12.92
N GLU A 66 13.41 5.16 -13.07
CA GLU A 66 14.19 4.20 -12.29
C GLU A 66 14.27 4.59 -10.81
N ALA A 67 14.40 5.88 -10.52
CA ALA A 67 14.44 6.37 -9.14
C ALA A 67 13.08 6.20 -8.44
N GLU A 68 11.98 6.50 -9.14
CA GLU A 68 10.62 6.32 -8.62
C GLU A 68 10.32 4.84 -8.35
N PHE A 69 10.79 3.94 -9.22
CA PHE A 69 10.65 2.49 -9.01
C PHE A 69 11.39 2.05 -7.74
N VAL A 70 12.66 2.43 -7.58
CA VAL A 70 13.45 2.13 -6.37
C VAL A 70 12.80 2.70 -5.12
N GLU A 71 12.18 3.88 -5.19
CA GLU A 71 11.42 4.45 -4.07
C GLU A 71 10.24 3.53 -3.67
N THR A 72 9.51 2.97 -4.63
CA THR A 72 8.42 2.04 -4.32
C THR A 72 8.92 0.75 -3.66
N GLU A 73 10.05 0.20 -4.10
CA GLU A 73 10.68 -0.96 -3.47
C GLU A 73 11.10 -0.65 -2.04
N ASN A 74 11.75 0.50 -1.82
CA ASN A 74 12.15 0.95 -0.49
C ASN A 74 10.97 1.14 0.47
N LYS A 75 9.83 1.65 -0.04
CA LYS A 75 8.59 1.77 0.74
C LYS A 75 8.02 0.42 1.16
N LEU A 76 8.20 -0.61 0.34
CA LEU A 76 7.75 -1.98 0.60
C LEU A 76 8.75 -2.80 1.41
N GLY A 77 10.04 -2.45 1.38
CA GLY A 77 11.12 -3.26 1.95
C GLY A 77 10.85 -3.75 3.37
N ALA A 78 10.41 -2.85 4.25
CA ALA A 78 10.06 -3.21 5.63
C ALA A 78 8.94 -4.27 5.71
N LEU A 79 7.89 -4.14 4.90
CA LEU A 79 6.77 -5.10 4.88
C LEU A 79 7.21 -6.45 4.32
N VAL A 80 8.02 -6.44 3.26
CA VAL A 80 8.56 -7.67 2.64
C VAL A 80 9.44 -8.41 3.63
N THR A 81 10.41 -7.73 4.26
CA THR A 81 11.30 -8.34 5.26
C THR A 81 10.51 -8.95 6.43
N THR A 82 9.50 -8.25 6.93
CA THR A 82 8.65 -8.79 8.00
C THR A 82 7.87 -10.01 7.54
N ALA A 83 7.24 -9.95 6.36
CA ALA A 83 6.45 -11.07 5.84
C ALA A 83 7.30 -12.32 5.61
N THR A 84 8.51 -12.19 5.06
CA THR A 84 9.40 -13.34 4.83
C THR A 84 9.90 -13.93 6.14
N ALA A 85 10.30 -13.10 7.11
CA ALA A 85 10.76 -13.58 8.41
C ALA A 85 9.66 -14.34 9.18
N THR A 86 8.39 -13.93 9.07
CA THR A 86 7.28 -14.65 9.69
C THR A 86 7.03 -16.01 9.01
N ALA A 87 7.08 -16.06 7.68
CA ALA A 87 6.88 -17.32 6.93
C ALA A 87 7.98 -18.37 7.23
N GLU A 88 9.23 -17.93 7.40
CA GLU A 88 10.34 -18.80 7.80
C GLU A 88 10.16 -19.36 9.22
N ASN A 89 9.62 -18.56 10.14
CA ASN A 89 9.39 -18.97 11.52
C ASN A 89 8.20 -19.93 11.68
N GLU A 90 7.13 -19.80 10.90
CA GLU A 90 6.04 -20.79 10.89
C GLU A 90 6.54 -22.18 10.45
N SER A 91 7.43 -22.22 9.44
CA SER A 91 8.05 -23.46 8.95
C SER A 91 9.04 -24.10 9.95
N ALA A 92 9.48 -23.34 10.97
CA ALA A 92 10.34 -23.81 12.04
C ALA A 92 9.57 -24.25 13.29
N CYS A 93 8.37 -23.71 13.51
CA CYS A 93 7.50 -24.04 14.65
C CYS A 93 6.62 -25.28 14.39
N ASP A 94 6.30 -25.56 13.13
CA ASP A 94 5.56 -26.77 12.71
C ASP A 94 6.46 -28.03 12.58
N ARG A 95 7.66 -28.03 13.20
CA ARG A 95 8.58 -29.18 13.27
C ARG A 95 8.78 -29.68 14.70
#